data_AF-A0A9E0LG78-F1
#
_entry.id   AF-A0A9E0LG78-F1
#
_cell.length_a   1.000
_cell.length_b   1.000
_cell.length_c   1.000
_cell.angle_alpha   90.00
_cell.angle_beta   90.00
_cell.angle_gamma   90.00
#
_symmetry.space_group_name_H-M   'P 1'
#
loop_
_entity.id
_entity.type
_entity.pdbx_description
1 polymer ?
#
loop_
_entity_poly.entity_id
_entity_poly.type
_entity_poly.pdbx_seq_one_letter_code
_entity_poly.pdbx_strand_id
1 'polypeptide(L)'
;MDGDSSSFLSGKFDNNRFDKAGLDKASLDKASLDRSGKLKGKKKSVVLMERDINALLELYLHRTISSSQLARLCFPDISYETARKRLRRLQQAGFTGASSSGRMEGRGRPELIYFLTASGARALEQTRGISWETIPTGPPHTYHKEHFLRLVDVRLAMEDAELAHVISGLEFTTGREFWKELASDLTEAEEQADATISFAYAGMEPVRVLLEIDTGNFRQTRHWEPKIRAFLRTGYPIWVVTGSSPRILTLRKWTQPLLEEAEVGPGKCVFAVYTEIVEKGIYGAQWQRTDGSFTDLRPIKL
;
A
#
# COMPACT_ATOMS: atom_id res chain seq x y z
N MET A 1 -49.00 20.93 -48.39
CA MET A 1 -48.14 19.74 -48.47
C MET A 1 -48.17 19.08 -47.12
N ASP A 2 -49.21 18.25 -46.97
CA ASP A 2 -49.21 16.86 -46.45
C ASP A 2 -48.29 16.59 -45.26
N GLY A 3 -48.83 16.29 -44.07
CA GLY A 3 -49.33 14.96 -43.69
C GLY A 3 -48.23 14.26 -42.87
N ASP A 4 -48.44 13.49 -41.82
CA ASP A 4 -49.60 12.70 -41.43
C ASP A 4 -49.30 12.00 -40.08
N SER A 5 -50.37 11.55 -39.41
CA SER A 5 -50.53 10.30 -38.62
C SER A 5 -49.43 9.84 -37.62
N SER A 6 -49.70 9.82 -36.30
CA SER A 6 -50.44 8.80 -35.51
C SER A 6 -49.74 7.43 -35.31
N SER A 7 -49.50 7.03 -34.05
CA SER A 7 -49.88 5.74 -33.43
C SER A 7 -49.30 5.65 -32.01
N PHE A 8 -50.09 5.53 -30.92
CA PHE A 8 -50.75 4.32 -30.37
C PHE A 8 -49.71 3.23 -29.99
N LEU A 9 -49.58 2.64 -28.78
CA LEU A 9 -50.43 2.30 -27.62
C LEU A 9 -49.52 2.17 -26.37
N SER A 10 -49.84 2.59 -25.14
CA SER A 10 -50.91 2.15 -24.22
C SER A 10 -50.84 0.67 -23.82
N GLY A 11 -50.40 0.40 -22.58
CA GLY A 11 -50.61 -0.85 -21.87
C GLY A 11 -50.72 -0.63 -20.35
N LYS A 12 -51.96 -0.46 -19.88
CA LYS A 12 -52.42 -0.38 -18.48
C LYS A 12 -52.33 -1.75 -17.79
N PHE A 13 -52.13 -1.84 -16.47
CA PHE A 13 -53.13 -2.16 -15.41
C PHE A 13 -52.36 -3.01 -14.36
N ASP A 14 -52.65 -3.11 -13.07
CA ASP A 14 -53.62 -2.50 -12.17
C ASP A 14 -53.13 -2.69 -10.72
N ASN A 15 -53.67 -1.86 -9.84
CA ASN A 15 -53.58 -2.03 -8.39
C ASN A 15 -54.20 -3.34 -7.92
N ASN A 16 -53.64 -3.96 -6.88
CA ASN A 16 -54.50 -4.47 -5.81
C ASN A 16 -53.83 -4.50 -4.43
N ARG A 17 -54.58 -3.94 -3.50
CA ARG A 17 -54.34 -3.71 -2.08
C ARG A 17 -55.11 -4.78 -1.34
N PHE A 18 -54.47 -5.54 -0.45
CA PHE A 18 -55.16 -6.16 0.68
C PHE A 18 -54.26 -6.21 1.91
N ASP A 19 -54.85 -5.69 2.98
CA ASP A 19 -54.31 -5.52 4.32
C ASP A 19 -54.23 -6.83 5.13
N LYS A 20 -53.44 -6.72 6.21
CA LYS A 20 -53.63 -7.30 7.56
C LYS A 20 -52.99 -8.66 7.93
N ALA A 21 -52.06 -8.50 8.88
CA ALA A 21 -52.07 -9.10 10.23
C ALA A 21 -51.25 -10.38 10.49
N GLY A 22 -50.49 -10.32 11.58
CA GLY A 22 -50.27 -11.48 12.45
C GLY A 22 -48.83 -11.96 12.56
N LEU A 23 -48.34 -12.03 13.80
CA LEU A 23 -47.05 -12.55 14.23
C LEU A 23 -46.81 -13.99 13.73
N ASP A 24 -45.54 -14.36 13.44
CA ASP A 24 -44.89 -15.38 14.25
C ASP A 24 -43.38 -15.55 14.01
N LYS A 25 -42.73 -15.96 15.10
CA LYS A 25 -41.30 -16.22 15.31
C LYS A 25 -40.73 -17.31 14.37
N ALA A 26 -39.40 -17.27 14.26
CA ALA A 26 -38.49 -18.33 13.81
C ALA A 26 -38.16 -18.38 12.31
N SER A 27 -37.34 -17.43 11.85
CA SER A 27 -36.48 -17.68 10.68
C SER A 27 -35.33 -18.60 11.07
N LEU A 28 -35.53 -19.90 10.82
CA LEU A 28 -34.50 -20.94 10.90
C LEU A 28 -33.27 -20.59 10.04
N ASP A 29 -32.12 -20.54 10.70
CA ASP A 29 -30.79 -20.60 10.08
C ASP A 29 -30.69 -21.87 9.19
N LYS A 30 -30.78 -21.71 7.87
CA LYS A 30 -30.41 -22.77 6.92
C LYS A 30 -28.89 -22.92 6.91
N ALA A 31 -28.39 -23.86 7.71
CA ALA A 31 -27.00 -24.32 7.65
C ALA A 31 -26.73 -24.97 6.28
N SER A 32 -25.85 -24.36 5.47
CA SER A 32 -25.34 -24.99 4.24
C SER A 32 -24.36 -26.10 4.61
N LEU A 33 -24.70 -27.35 4.28
CA LEU A 33 -23.81 -28.51 4.38
C LEU A 33 -22.78 -28.49 3.23
N ASP A 34 -21.54 -28.89 3.50
CA ASP A 34 -20.53 -29.18 2.48
C ASP A 34 -20.71 -30.61 1.94
N ARG A 35 -20.10 -30.95 0.79
CA ARG A 35 -20.16 -32.25 0.09
C ARG A 35 -19.73 -33.47 0.92
N SER A 36 -19.26 -33.26 2.15
CA SER A 36 -18.85 -34.29 3.11
C SER A 36 -19.78 -34.41 4.33
N GLY A 37 -20.93 -33.73 4.36
CA GLY A 37 -21.94 -33.90 5.42
C GLY A 37 -21.55 -33.37 6.80
N LYS A 38 -20.41 -32.67 6.93
CA LYS A 38 -20.03 -32.01 8.19
C LYS A 38 -20.72 -30.65 8.31
N LEU A 39 -21.38 -30.43 9.45
CA LEU A 39 -21.87 -29.12 9.86
C LEU A 39 -20.71 -28.12 9.77
N LYS A 40 -20.84 -27.06 8.96
CA LYS A 40 -19.96 -25.89 9.03
C LYS A 40 -20.03 -25.39 10.47
N GLY A 41 -18.99 -25.62 11.25
CA GLY A 41 -18.91 -25.14 12.62
C GLY A 41 -19.24 -23.65 12.62
N LYS A 42 -20.18 -23.23 13.49
CA LYS A 42 -20.49 -21.81 13.70
C LYS A 42 -19.16 -21.07 13.81
N LYS A 43 -18.86 -20.18 12.85
CA LYS A 43 -17.70 -19.30 12.94
C LYS A 43 -17.84 -18.58 14.27
N LYS A 44 -16.96 -18.87 15.23
CA LYS A 44 -16.92 -18.10 16.48
C LYS A 44 -16.76 -16.65 16.06
N SER A 45 -17.70 -15.80 16.49
CA SER A 45 -17.60 -14.36 16.27
C SER A 45 -16.30 -13.90 16.92
N VAL A 46 -15.31 -13.52 16.10
CA VAL A 46 -14.03 -13.01 16.58
C VAL A 46 -14.24 -11.52 16.78
N VAL A 47 -14.16 -11.08 18.03
CA VAL A 47 -14.15 -9.66 18.38
C VAL A 47 -12.77 -9.12 17.99
N LEU A 48 -12.74 -8.15 17.09
CA LEU A 48 -11.53 -7.47 16.67
C LEU A 48 -11.11 -6.46 17.74
N MET A 49 -9.89 -6.57 18.22
CA MET A 49 -9.29 -5.56 19.10
C MET A 49 -8.73 -4.41 18.26
N GLU A 50 -8.47 -3.26 18.87
CA GLU A 50 -7.92 -2.09 18.16
C GLU A 50 -6.64 -2.41 17.38
N ARG A 51 -5.74 -3.21 17.96
CA ARG A 51 -4.51 -3.66 17.26
C ARG A 51 -4.79 -4.55 16.06
N ASP A 52 -5.86 -5.35 16.11
CA ASP A 52 -6.28 -6.16 14.98
C ASP A 52 -6.83 -5.28 13.85
N ILE A 53 -7.59 -4.22 14.20
CA ILE A 53 -8.06 -3.21 13.24
C ILE A 53 -6.87 -2.45 12.62
N ASN A 54 -5.85 -2.10 13.41
CA ASN A 54 -4.64 -1.46 12.89
C ASN A 54 -3.90 -2.38 11.91
N ALA A 55 -3.81 -3.69 12.17
CA ALA A 55 -3.25 -4.64 11.22
C ALA A 55 -4.03 -4.71 9.91
N LEU A 56 -5.37 -4.61 9.96
CA LEU A 56 -6.19 -4.51 8.75
C LEU A 56 -5.95 -3.18 8.02
N LEU A 57 -5.81 -2.07 8.77
CA LEU A 57 -5.54 -0.75 8.20
C LEU A 57 -4.18 -0.71 7.48
N GLU A 58 -3.14 -1.30 8.06
CA GLU A 58 -1.83 -1.41 7.40
C GLU A 58 -1.93 -2.22 6.10
N LEU A 59 -2.69 -3.32 6.10
CA LEU A 59 -2.94 -4.09 4.87
C LEU A 59 -3.78 -3.33 3.84
N TYR A 60 -4.63 -2.39 4.27
CA TYR A 60 -5.31 -1.46 3.37
C TYR A 60 -4.32 -0.47 2.75
N LEU A 61 -3.40 0.10 3.54
CA LEU A 61 -2.43 1.09 3.08
C LEU A 61 -1.37 0.51 2.14
N HIS A 62 -0.89 -0.71 2.42
CA HIS A 62 0.25 -1.29 1.70
C HIS A 62 -0.09 -2.49 0.81
N ARG A 63 -1.37 -2.91 0.77
CA ARG A 63 -1.91 -4.08 0.04
C ARG A 63 -1.40 -5.45 0.48
N THR A 64 -0.08 -5.58 0.59
CA THR A 64 0.61 -6.78 1.07
C THR A 64 1.75 -6.46 1.98
N ILE A 65 1.81 -7.21 3.07
CA ILE A 65 2.82 -7.07 4.11
C ILE A 65 3.28 -8.46 4.53
N SER A 66 4.58 -8.65 4.76
CA SER A 66 5.10 -9.91 5.30
C SER A 66 4.72 -10.11 6.77
N SER A 67 4.90 -11.32 7.27
CA SER A 67 4.63 -11.65 8.68
C SER A 67 5.50 -10.84 9.63
N SER A 68 6.78 -10.67 9.32
CA SER A 68 7.74 -9.92 10.13
C SER A 68 7.46 -8.42 10.09
N GLN A 69 7.19 -7.87 8.91
CA GLN A 69 6.83 -6.47 8.74
C GLN A 69 5.55 -6.11 9.51
N LEU A 70 4.49 -6.89 9.35
CA LEU A 70 3.21 -6.63 10.02
C LEU A 70 3.33 -6.79 11.55
N ALA A 71 4.18 -7.72 12.01
CA ALA A 71 4.51 -7.85 13.41
C ALA A 71 5.20 -6.58 13.96
N ARG A 72 6.17 -6.03 13.23
CA ARG A 72 6.86 -4.81 13.65
C ARG A 72 5.94 -3.58 13.66
N LEU A 73 5.13 -3.41 12.62
CA LEU A 73 4.21 -2.27 12.51
C LEU A 73 3.12 -2.27 13.59
N CYS A 74 2.49 -3.42 13.84
CA CYS A 74 1.26 -3.48 14.66
C CYS A 74 1.44 -4.10 16.04
N PHE A 75 2.56 -4.78 16.28
CA PHE A 75 2.81 -5.55 17.49
C PHE A 75 4.24 -5.35 18.04
N PRO A 76 4.78 -4.12 18.11
CA PRO A 76 6.17 -3.86 18.50
C PRO A 76 6.47 -4.22 19.97
N ASP A 77 5.43 -4.25 20.81
CA ASP A 77 5.53 -4.46 22.26
C ASP A 77 5.43 -5.94 22.69
N ILE A 78 5.27 -6.87 21.74
CA ILE A 78 5.15 -8.31 22.03
C ILE A 78 6.13 -9.12 21.20
N SER A 79 6.39 -10.36 21.64
CA SER A 79 7.26 -11.26 20.89
C SER A 79 6.69 -11.60 19.51
N TYR A 80 7.58 -11.80 18.54
CA TYR A 80 7.21 -12.17 17.17
C TYR A 80 6.32 -13.42 17.11
N GLU A 81 6.57 -14.43 17.95
CA GLU A 81 5.74 -15.64 18.01
C GLU A 81 4.31 -15.34 18.50
N THR A 82 4.15 -14.38 19.41
CA THR A 82 2.82 -13.95 19.88
C THR A 82 2.10 -13.15 18.79
N ALA A 83 2.80 -12.25 18.10
CA ALA A 83 2.27 -11.53 16.94
C ALA A 83 1.81 -12.52 15.85
N ARG A 84 2.63 -13.52 15.53
CA ARG A 84 2.31 -14.58 14.56
C ARG A 84 1.05 -15.35 14.93
N LYS A 85 0.87 -15.71 16.21
CA LYS A 85 -0.36 -16.37 16.69
C LYS A 85 -1.60 -15.49 16.49
N ARG A 86 -1.48 -14.17 16.72
CA ARG A 86 -2.57 -13.21 16.46
C ARG A 86 -2.88 -13.08 14.97
N LEU A 87 -1.87 -12.88 14.12
CA LEU A 87 -2.05 -12.83 12.66
C LEU A 87 -2.71 -14.10 12.10
N ARG A 88 -2.32 -15.27 12.61
CA ARG A 88 -2.99 -16.53 12.27
C ARG A 88 -4.46 -16.57 12.70
N ARG A 89 -4.83 -15.98 13.84
CA ARG A 89 -6.24 -15.88 14.26
C ARG A 89 -7.05 -14.99 13.31
N LEU A 90 -6.51 -13.85 12.88
CA LEU A 90 -7.15 -12.98 11.88
C LEU A 90 -7.36 -13.70 10.55
N GLN A 91 -6.36 -14.48 10.12
CA GLN A 91 -6.47 -15.33 8.94
C GLN A 91 -7.55 -16.40 9.09
N GLN A 92 -7.58 -17.13 10.22
CA GLN A 92 -8.58 -18.18 10.48
C GLN A 92 -10.01 -17.63 10.59
N ALA A 93 -10.15 -16.41 11.10
CA ALA A 93 -11.43 -15.69 11.11
C ALA A 93 -11.87 -15.24 9.71
N GLY A 94 -10.93 -15.16 8.76
CA GLY A 94 -11.17 -14.82 7.37
C GLY A 94 -11.02 -13.33 7.05
N PHE A 95 -10.52 -12.50 7.96
CA PHE A 95 -10.30 -11.07 7.72
C PHE A 95 -9.09 -10.82 6.79
N THR A 96 -8.10 -11.70 6.84
CA THR A 96 -6.89 -11.63 6.00
C THR A 96 -6.69 -12.93 5.23
N GLY A 97 -6.26 -12.83 3.98
CA GLY A 97 -5.68 -13.95 3.25
C GLY A 97 -4.17 -14.01 3.48
N ALA A 98 -3.55 -15.13 3.11
CA ALA A 98 -2.11 -15.25 3.15
C ALA A 98 -1.60 -16.11 1.99
N SER A 99 -0.49 -15.70 1.39
CA SER A 99 0.29 -16.48 0.43
C SER A 99 1.69 -16.74 0.99
N SER A 100 2.31 -17.85 0.59
CA SER A 100 3.70 -18.12 0.98
C SER A 100 4.64 -17.26 0.13
N SER A 101 5.72 -16.75 0.73
CA SER A 101 6.80 -16.10 -0.01
C SER A 101 7.55 -17.04 -0.96
N GLY A 102 7.33 -18.36 -0.85
CA GLY A 102 8.11 -19.40 -1.54
C GLY A 102 9.25 -19.94 -0.66
N ARG A 103 9.78 -21.12 -1.00
CA ARG A 103 11.01 -21.63 -0.36
C ARG A 103 12.20 -20.85 -0.91
N MET A 104 12.88 -20.10 -0.05
CA MET A 104 14.22 -19.58 -0.36
C MET A 104 15.25 -20.59 0.14
N GLU A 105 16.13 -21.08 -0.73
CA GLU A 105 17.23 -21.95 -0.34
C GLU A 105 18.08 -21.27 0.75
N GLY A 106 18.38 -22.00 1.82
CA GLY A 106 19.21 -21.50 2.94
C GLY A 106 18.54 -20.52 3.92
N ARG A 107 17.29 -20.09 3.69
CA ARG A 107 16.58 -19.15 4.59
C ARG A 107 15.33 -19.76 5.22
N GLY A 108 15.51 -20.46 6.34
CA GLY A 108 14.48 -20.75 7.34
C GLY A 108 13.10 -21.20 6.81
N ARG A 109 12.05 -20.91 7.58
CA ARG A 109 10.66 -21.16 7.19
C ARG A 109 10.17 -19.99 6.32
N PRO A 110 9.55 -20.24 5.15
CA PRO A 110 8.93 -19.19 4.34
C PRO A 110 8.02 -18.29 5.15
N GLU A 111 8.13 -16.98 4.92
CA GLU A 111 7.22 -16.03 5.52
C GLU A 111 5.85 -16.06 4.82
N LEU A 112 4.80 -15.77 5.58
CA LEU A 112 3.49 -15.51 5.00
C LEU A 112 3.40 -14.04 4.64
N ILE A 113 2.83 -13.78 3.47
CA ILE A 113 2.48 -12.45 2.98
C ILE A 113 0.97 -12.32 3.09
N TYR A 114 0.56 -11.38 3.92
CA TYR A 114 -0.83 -11.12 4.24
C TYR A 114 -1.42 -10.09 3.27
N PHE A 115 -2.72 -10.20 3.01
CA PHE A 115 -3.52 -9.24 2.25
C PHE A 115 -4.95 -9.22 2.78
N LEU A 116 -5.69 -8.13 2.52
CA LEU A 116 -7.08 -8.02 2.93
C LEU A 116 -8.02 -8.93 2.13
N THR A 117 -9.00 -9.52 2.82
CA THR A 117 -10.15 -10.15 2.17
C THR A 117 -11.34 -9.20 2.15
N ALA A 118 -12.41 -9.55 1.42
CA ALA A 118 -13.69 -8.85 1.50
C ALA A 118 -14.25 -8.75 2.94
N SER A 119 -14.01 -9.76 3.79
CA SER A 119 -14.43 -9.70 5.19
C SER A 119 -13.61 -8.71 6.00
N GLY A 120 -12.31 -8.59 5.73
CA GLY A 120 -11.43 -7.60 6.36
C GLY A 120 -11.79 -6.18 5.94
N ALA A 121 -12.04 -5.97 4.64
CA ALA A 121 -12.49 -4.68 4.10
C ALA A 121 -13.80 -4.21 4.74
N ARG A 122 -14.81 -5.09 4.84
CA ARG A 122 -16.07 -4.77 5.53
C ARG A 122 -15.89 -4.47 7.02
N ALA A 123 -14.93 -5.11 7.68
CA ALA A 123 -14.60 -4.79 9.07
C ALA A 123 -14.01 -3.38 9.20
N LEU A 124 -13.17 -2.95 8.25
CA LEU A 124 -12.66 -1.57 8.19
C LEU A 124 -13.76 -0.56 7.90
N GLU A 125 -14.71 -0.88 7.01
CA GLU A 125 -15.88 -0.02 6.79
C GLU A 125 -16.66 0.21 8.08
N GLN A 126 -16.97 -0.86 8.80
CA GLN A 126 -17.75 -0.78 10.05
C GLN A 126 -17.02 -0.03 11.18
N THR A 127 -15.69 -0.09 11.22
CA THR A 127 -14.90 0.44 12.34
C THR A 127 -14.24 1.79 12.05
N ARG A 128 -13.99 2.11 10.78
CA ARG A 128 -13.26 3.30 10.32
C ARG A 128 -14.01 4.10 9.24
N GLY A 129 -15.15 3.61 8.74
CA GLY A 129 -15.92 4.29 7.70
C GLY A 129 -15.28 4.26 6.31
N ILE A 130 -14.27 3.41 6.09
CA ILE A 130 -13.60 3.29 4.79
C ILE A 130 -14.49 2.45 3.87
N SER A 131 -14.97 3.02 2.77
CA SER A 131 -15.86 2.32 1.83
C SER A 131 -15.22 1.03 1.32
N TRP A 132 -15.87 -0.11 1.57
CA TRP A 132 -15.34 -1.42 1.21
C TRP A 132 -15.16 -1.60 -0.31
N GLU A 133 -15.96 -0.90 -1.12
CA GLU A 133 -15.91 -0.97 -2.60
C GLU A 133 -14.61 -0.37 -3.16
N THR A 134 -14.00 0.53 -2.41
CA THR A 134 -12.72 1.17 -2.77
C THR A 134 -11.50 0.38 -2.30
N ILE A 135 -11.71 -0.68 -1.51
CA ILE A 135 -10.62 -1.48 -0.94
C ILE A 135 -10.32 -2.67 -1.86
N PRO A 136 -9.13 -2.74 -2.47
CA PRO A 136 -8.73 -3.90 -3.23
C PRO A 136 -8.54 -5.09 -2.28
N THR A 137 -9.22 -6.19 -2.58
CA THR A 137 -9.14 -7.43 -1.79
C THR A 137 -8.54 -8.56 -2.60
N GLY A 138 -7.93 -9.52 -1.91
CA GLY A 138 -7.22 -10.63 -2.54
C GLY A 138 -5.73 -10.36 -2.73
N PRO A 139 -4.97 -11.38 -3.16
CA PRO A 139 -3.53 -11.25 -3.36
C PRO A 139 -3.25 -10.27 -4.51
N PRO A 140 -2.22 -9.41 -4.40
CA PRO A 140 -1.78 -8.60 -5.53
C PRO A 140 -1.17 -9.49 -6.61
N HIS A 141 -1.11 -8.94 -7.82
CA HIS A 141 -0.36 -9.56 -8.90
C HIS A 141 1.12 -9.73 -8.49
N THR A 142 1.73 -10.85 -8.87
CA THR A 142 3.09 -11.22 -8.46
C THR A 142 4.12 -10.13 -8.76
N TYR A 143 3.95 -9.40 -9.87
CA TYR A 143 4.82 -8.30 -10.28
C TYR A 143 4.86 -7.12 -9.30
N HIS A 144 3.77 -6.87 -8.56
CA HIS A 144 3.68 -5.72 -7.64
C HIS A 144 4.00 -6.09 -6.20
N LYS A 145 4.06 -7.39 -5.90
CA LYS A 145 4.32 -7.88 -4.55
C LYS A 145 5.63 -7.34 -3.98
N GLU A 146 6.71 -7.37 -4.75
CA GLU A 146 8.00 -6.85 -4.28
C GLU A 146 7.96 -5.34 -4.05
N HIS A 147 7.29 -4.58 -4.91
CA HIS A 147 7.17 -3.14 -4.77
C HIS A 147 6.56 -2.77 -3.40
N PHE A 148 5.41 -3.37 -3.05
CA PHE A 148 4.74 -3.12 -1.78
C PHE A 148 5.56 -3.55 -0.57
N LEU A 149 6.23 -4.71 -0.64
CA LEU A 149 7.07 -5.16 0.46
C LEU A 149 8.26 -4.22 0.69
N ARG A 150 8.91 -3.75 -0.38
CA ARG A 150 10.02 -2.80 -0.29
C ARG A 150 9.59 -1.46 0.29
N LEU A 151 8.39 -0.99 -0.08
CA LEU A 151 7.82 0.25 0.46
C LEU A 151 7.66 0.18 1.98
N VAL A 152 7.16 -0.95 2.50
CA VAL A 152 7.01 -1.19 3.94
C VAL A 152 8.36 -1.25 4.64
N ASP A 153 9.37 -1.88 4.05
CA ASP A 153 10.72 -1.92 4.64
C ASP A 153 11.37 -0.53 4.71
N VAL A 154 11.14 0.32 3.69
CA VAL A 154 11.57 1.73 3.75
C VAL A 154 10.87 2.47 4.90
N ARG A 155 9.55 2.28 5.07
CA ARG A 155 8.81 2.86 6.21
C ARG A 155 9.39 2.40 7.55
N LEU A 156 9.57 1.09 7.72
CA LEU A 156 10.15 0.54 8.95
C LEU A 156 11.55 1.08 9.24
N ALA A 157 12.38 1.24 8.21
CA ALA A 157 13.72 1.81 8.37
C ALA A 157 13.69 3.32 8.72
N MET A 158 12.65 4.06 8.31
CA MET A 158 12.41 5.44 8.78
C MET A 158 11.91 5.46 10.23
N GLU A 159 10.99 4.57 10.61
CA GLU A 159 10.51 4.43 12.00
C GLU A 159 11.67 4.08 12.95
N ASP A 160 12.57 3.18 12.53
CA ASP A 160 13.79 2.86 13.29
C ASP A 160 14.71 4.10 13.46
N ALA A 161 14.80 4.95 12.43
CA ALA A 161 15.60 6.18 12.49
C ALA A 161 15.00 7.23 13.44
N GLU A 162 13.67 7.33 13.51
CA GLU A 162 12.97 8.18 14.48
C GLU A 162 13.15 7.64 15.91
N LEU A 163 13.01 6.33 16.12
CA LEU A 163 13.27 5.69 17.41
C LEU A 163 14.72 5.87 17.87
N ALA A 164 15.67 5.90 16.93
CA ALA A 164 17.07 6.20 17.20
C ALA A 164 17.37 7.71 17.35
N HIS A 165 16.35 8.57 17.30
CA HIS A 165 16.44 10.02 17.40
C HIS A 165 17.33 10.69 16.34
N VAL A 166 17.49 10.04 15.18
CA VAL A 166 18.18 10.63 14.01
C VAL A 166 17.29 11.71 13.37
N ILE A 167 15.99 11.46 13.38
CA ILE A 167 14.93 12.36 12.92
C ILE A 167 13.80 12.41 13.96
N SER A 168 12.85 13.32 13.75
CA SER A 168 11.66 13.45 14.58
C SER A 168 10.46 13.90 13.74
N GLY A 169 9.25 13.61 14.24
CA GLY A 169 8.01 14.05 13.58
C GLY A 169 7.79 13.34 12.26
N LEU A 170 8.07 12.03 12.22
CA LEU A 170 7.92 11.23 11.01
C LEU A 170 6.45 11.09 10.64
N GLU A 171 6.10 11.55 9.45
CA GLU A 171 4.84 11.27 8.78
C GLU A 171 5.13 10.52 7.48
N PHE A 172 4.63 9.29 7.38
CA PHE A 172 4.79 8.45 6.19
C PHE A 172 3.42 8.21 5.53
N THR A 173 3.17 8.87 4.40
CA THR A 173 1.90 8.75 3.67
C THR A 173 2.11 7.97 2.37
N THR A 174 1.62 6.73 2.32
CA THR A 174 1.63 5.91 1.11
C THR A 174 0.74 6.53 0.03
N GLY A 175 1.26 6.61 -1.19
CA GLY A 175 0.53 7.09 -2.36
C GLY A 175 -0.67 6.21 -2.67
N ARG A 176 -1.86 6.81 -2.76
CA ARG A 176 -3.10 6.11 -3.12
C ARG A 176 -3.34 6.01 -4.63
N GLU A 177 -2.48 6.56 -5.45
CA GLU A 177 -2.73 6.63 -6.90
C GLU A 177 -2.20 5.41 -7.67
N PHE A 178 -1.31 4.60 -7.09
CA PHE A 178 -0.99 3.26 -7.60
C PHE A 178 -2.27 2.37 -7.68
N TRP A 179 -3.29 2.68 -6.86
CA TRP A 179 -4.59 2.01 -6.90
C TRP A 179 -5.37 2.31 -8.19
N LYS A 180 -5.23 3.51 -8.76
CA LYS A 180 -5.95 3.95 -9.97
C LYS A 180 -5.30 3.50 -11.26
N GLU A 181 -3.97 3.33 -11.29
CA GLU A 181 -3.25 2.77 -12.44
C GLU A 181 -3.71 1.32 -12.75
N LEU A 182 -4.02 0.53 -11.71
CA LEU A 182 -4.63 -0.81 -11.88
C LEU A 182 -6.09 -0.76 -12.35
N ALA A 183 -6.79 0.36 -12.12
CA ALA A 183 -8.19 0.55 -12.49
C ALA A 183 -8.37 1.25 -13.85
N SER A 184 -7.28 1.63 -14.54
CA SER A 184 -7.30 2.34 -15.84
C SER A 184 -7.98 3.72 -15.84
N ASP A 185 -8.13 4.35 -14.67
CA ASP A 185 -8.72 5.68 -14.52
C ASP A 185 -7.62 6.68 -14.11
N LEU A 186 -7.00 7.36 -15.06
CA LEU A 186 -6.04 8.43 -14.79
C LEU A 186 -6.38 9.65 -15.65
N THR A 187 -7.08 10.64 -15.07
CA THR A 187 -7.38 11.91 -15.72
C THR A 187 -6.60 13.12 -15.19
N GLU A 188 -5.94 13.08 -14.02
CA GLU A 188 -5.17 14.24 -13.54
C GLU A 188 -3.84 13.84 -12.89
N ALA A 189 -2.77 14.47 -13.36
CA ALA A 189 -1.36 14.17 -13.07
C ALA A 189 -0.83 14.93 -11.84
N GLU A 190 -1.52 14.81 -10.71
CA GLU A 190 -1.07 15.32 -9.42
C GLU A 190 -0.41 14.18 -8.61
N GLU A 191 0.90 14.33 -8.42
CA GLU A 191 1.78 13.62 -7.48
C GLU A 191 1.52 12.11 -7.22
N GLN A 192 2.03 11.25 -8.10
CA GLN A 192 1.96 9.78 -7.98
C GLN A 192 3.17 9.18 -7.25
N ALA A 193 3.69 9.83 -6.20
CA ALA A 193 4.77 9.24 -5.41
C ALA A 193 4.28 7.97 -4.72
N ASP A 194 5.14 6.94 -4.62
CA ASP A 194 4.78 5.72 -3.91
C ASP A 194 4.60 5.99 -2.42
N ALA A 195 5.33 6.97 -1.88
CA ALA A 195 5.00 7.63 -0.63
C ALA A 195 5.49 9.08 -0.59
N THR A 196 4.85 9.88 0.25
CA THR A 196 5.36 11.17 0.70
C THR A 196 5.78 11.05 2.15
N ILE A 197 6.99 11.49 2.47
CA ILE A 197 7.59 11.37 3.80
C ILE A 197 7.91 12.76 4.32
N SER A 198 7.39 13.13 5.49
CA SER A 198 7.75 14.36 6.18
C SER A 198 8.47 14.03 7.49
N PHE A 199 9.53 14.75 7.82
CA PHE A 199 10.29 14.58 9.06
C PHE A 199 11.19 15.79 9.31
N ALA A 200 11.70 15.96 10.52
CA ALA A 200 12.65 17.02 10.87
C ALA A 200 13.97 16.46 11.41
N TYR A 201 15.08 17.11 11.06
CA TYR A 201 16.34 16.95 11.76
C TYR A 201 16.35 17.83 13.02
N ALA A 202 17.20 17.48 13.99
CA ALA A 202 17.32 18.23 15.23
C ALA A 202 17.62 19.72 14.96
N GLY A 203 16.73 20.60 15.42
CA GLY A 203 16.87 22.05 15.28
C GLY A 203 16.63 22.60 13.87
N MET A 204 16.01 21.82 12.98
CA MET A 204 15.71 22.22 11.61
C MET A 204 14.22 22.13 11.31
N GLU A 205 13.78 22.91 10.32
CA GLU A 205 12.41 22.82 9.81
C GLU A 205 12.13 21.43 9.20
N PRO A 206 10.88 20.93 9.29
CA PRO A 206 10.49 19.70 8.64
C PRO A 206 10.75 19.74 7.13
N VAL A 207 11.33 18.66 6.62
CA VAL A 207 11.52 18.41 5.18
C VAL A 207 10.47 17.42 4.74
N ARG A 208 9.88 17.66 3.57
CA ARG A 208 8.98 16.74 2.87
C ARG A 208 9.67 16.18 1.64
N VAL A 209 9.64 14.86 1.47
CA VAL A 209 10.33 14.11 0.42
C VAL A 209 9.35 13.20 -0.32
N LEU A 210 9.55 13.05 -1.63
CA LEU A 210 8.83 12.10 -2.47
C LEU A 210 9.65 10.83 -2.63
N LEU A 211 9.03 9.68 -2.33
CA LEU A 211 9.65 8.36 -2.45
C LEU A 211 9.13 7.64 -3.69
N GLU A 212 10.08 7.04 -4.41
CA GLU A 212 9.84 6.17 -5.55
C GLU A 212 10.56 4.83 -5.40
N ILE A 213 9.88 3.72 -5.66
CA ILE A 213 10.39 2.36 -5.65
C ILE A 213 10.43 1.81 -7.09
N ASP A 214 11.64 1.74 -7.67
CA ASP A 214 11.84 1.09 -8.97
C ASP A 214 12.22 -0.38 -8.79
N THR A 215 11.30 -1.28 -9.16
CA THR A 215 11.55 -2.72 -9.22
C THR A 215 12.19 -3.18 -10.53
N GLY A 216 12.65 -2.26 -11.38
CA GLY A 216 13.33 -2.54 -12.65
C GLY A 216 12.43 -2.58 -13.88
N ASN A 217 11.15 -2.22 -13.73
CA ASN A 217 10.17 -2.27 -14.81
C ASN A 217 9.98 -0.93 -15.54
N PHE A 218 10.56 0.16 -15.02
CA PHE A 218 10.39 1.46 -15.64
C PHE A 218 11.12 1.60 -16.97
N ARG A 219 10.39 2.18 -17.93
CA ARG A 219 10.88 2.60 -19.23
C ARG A 219 11.03 4.11 -19.19
N GLN A 220 12.12 4.63 -19.76
CA GLN A 220 12.48 6.04 -19.69
C GLN A 220 11.32 6.97 -20.05
N THR A 221 10.86 6.93 -21.30
CA THR A 221 9.87 7.89 -21.82
C THR A 221 8.44 7.61 -21.37
N ARG A 222 8.09 6.32 -21.18
CA ARG A 222 6.71 5.93 -20.84
C ARG A 222 6.39 6.09 -19.36
N HIS A 223 7.35 5.78 -18.48
CA HIS A 223 7.11 5.71 -17.03
C HIS A 223 7.94 6.77 -16.28
N TRP A 224 9.25 6.81 -16.52
CA TRP A 224 10.18 7.56 -15.69
C TRP A 224 10.09 9.08 -15.88
N GLU A 225 10.27 9.55 -17.12
CA GLU A 225 10.30 10.98 -17.43
C GLU A 225 9.00 11.71 -17.04
N PRO A 226 7.79 11.20 -17.37
CA PRO A 226 6.55 11.85 -16.94
C PRO A 226 6.45 11.97 -15.41
N LYS A 227 6.86 10.92 -14.68
CA LYS A 227 6.80 10.87 -13.23
C LYS A 227 7.77 11.86 -12.57
N ILE A 228 9.04 11.85 -13.01
CA ILE A 228 10.05 12.79 -12.50
C ILE A 228 9.67 14.24 -12.84
N ARG A 229 9.17 14.53 -14.05
CA ARG A 229 8.67 15.87 -14.39
C ARG A 229 7.51 16.30 -13.48
N ALA A 230 6.60 15.38 -13.15
CA ALA A 230 5.55 15.66 -12.18
C ALA A 230 6.11 15.98 -10.80
N PHE A 231 7.08 15.20 -10.30
CA PHE A 231 7.73 15.46 -9.02
C PHE A 231 8.50 16.78 -8.99
N LEU A 232 9.18 17.16 -10.08
CA LEU A 232 9.94 18.41 -10.13
C LEU A 232 9.05 19.64 -9.96
N ARG A 233 7.80 19.60 -10.45
CA ARG A 233 6.81 20.67 -10.27
C ARG A 233 6.43 20.92 -8.80
N THR A 234 6.63 19.94 -7.92
CA THR A 234 6.25 20.03 -6.49
C THR A 234 7.24 20.83 -5.66
N GLY A 235 8.50 20.94 -6.12
CA GLY A 235 9.56 21.57 -5.33
C GLY A 235 10.16 20.68 -4.23
N TYR A 236 9.66 19.47 -3.96
CA TYR A 236 10.22 18.58 -2.94
C TYR A 236 11.44 17.77 -3.43
N PRO A 237 12.36 17.34 -2.53
CA PRO A 237 13.39 16.36 -2.86
C PRO A 237 12.79 15.00 -3.23
N ILE A 238 13.50 14.25 -4.07
CA ILE A 238 13.06 12.96 -4.60
C ILE A 238 14.05 11.88 -4.17
N TRP A 239 13.54 10.85 -3.50
CA TRP A 239 14.28 9.65 -3.13
C TRP A 239 13.83 8.48 -3.98
N VAL A 240 14.79 7.81 -4.60
CA VAL A 240 14.55 6.67 -5.46
C VAL A 240 15.25 5.45 -4.87
N VAL A 241 14.49 4.41 -4.58
CA VAL A 241 15.02 3.13 -4.13
C VAL A 241 14.87 2.11 -5.25
N THR A 242 15.98 1.50 -5.65
CA THR A 242 16.01 0.52 -6.73
C THR A 242 16.59 -0.83 -6.28
N GLY A 243 16.41 -1.86 -7.10
CA GLY A 243 16.87 -3.21 -6.78
C GLY A 243 18.38 -3.44 -6.90
N SER A 244 19.13 -2.60 -7.61
CA SER A 244 20.55 -2.84 -7.85
C SER A 244 21.35 -1.58 -8.21
N SER A 245 22.65 -1.58 -7.90
CA SER A 245 23.55 -0.46 -8.20
C SER A 245 23.68 -0.15 -9.71
N PRO A 246 23.75 -1.14 -10.63
CA PRO A 246 23.78 -0.85 -12.06
C PRO A 246 22.54 -0.08 -12.54
N ARG A 247 21.38 -0.32 -11.92
CA ARG A 247 20.15 0.37 -12.26
C ARG A 247 20.20 1.86 -11.89
N ILE A 248 20.89 2.23 -10.82
CA ILE A 248 21.12 3.63 -10.45
C ILE A 248 21.80 4.40 -11.59
N LEU A 249 22.82 3.82 -12.24
CA LEU A 249 23.49 4.48 -13.38
C LEU A 249 22.52 4.79 -14.51
N THR A 250 21.59 3.88 -14.81
CA THR A 250 20.55 4.10 -15.82
C THR A 250 19.60 5.22 -15.42
N LEU A 251 19.04 5.15 -14.20
CA LEU A 251 18.08 6.14 -13.72
C LEU A 251 18.70 7.54 -13.62
N ARG A 252 19.96 7.63 -13.20
CA ARG A 252 20.72 8.89 -13.19
C ARG A 252 20.86 9.50 -14.58
N LYS A 253 21.26 8.71 -15.59
CA LYS A 253 21.35 9.18 -16.99
C LYS A 253 20.02 9.69 -17.52
N TRP A 254 18.92 9.06 -17.12
CA TRP A 254 17.57 9.50 -17.50
C TRP A 254 17.11 10.75 -16.75
N THR A 255 17.57 10.93 -15.50
CA THR A 255 17.15 12.01 -14.61
C THR A 255 17.96 13.29 -14.82
N GLN A 256 19.25 13.19 -15.12
CA GLN A 256 20.16 14.33 -15.26
C GLN A 256 19.64 15.40 -16.24
N PRO A 257 19.20 15.07 -17.47
CA PRO A 257 18.69 16.09 -18.39
C PRO A 257 17.42 16.78 -17.88
N LEU A 258 16.59 16.07 -17.09
CA LEU A 258 15.36 16.63 -16.52
C LEU A 258 15.66 17.62 -15.40
N LEU A 259 16.71 17.38 -14.61
CA LEU A 259 17.15 18.32 -13.57
C LEU A 259 17.77 19.57 -14.18
N GLU A 260 18.55 19.41 -15.25
CA GLU A 260 19.15 20.52 -16.00
C GLU A 260 18.07 21.41 -16.62
N GLU A 261 17.05 20.82 -17.25
CA GLU A 261 15.91 21.55 -17.81
C GLU A 261 15.10 22.30 -16.74
N ALA A 262 14.99 21.73 -15.53
CA ALA A 262 14.31 22.35 -14.39
C ALA A 262 15.21 23.30 -13.58
N GLU A 263 16.46 23.50 -13.99
CA GLU A 263 17.46 24.36 -13.32
C GLU A 263 17.67 24.03 -11.83
N VAL A 264 17.64 22.74 -11.47
CA VAL A 264 17.82 22.26 -10.09
C VAL A 264 19.12 21.46 -9.92
N GLY A 265 19.69 21.51 -8.72
CA GLY A 265 20.95 20.83 -8.42
C GLY A 265 20.85 19.30 -8.38
N PRO A 266 22.00 18.58 -8.47
CA PRO A 266 22.05 17.13 -8.53
C PRO A 266 21.58 16.42 -7.26
N GLY A 267 21.48 17.15 -6.14
CA GLY A 267 20.91 16.68 -4.88
C GLY A 267 19.37 16.66 -4.86
N LYS A 268 18.70 17.17 -5.90
CA LYS A 268 17.24 17.16 -6.00
C LYS A 268 16.66 15.75 -6.07
N CYS A 269 17.36 14.85 -6.75
CA CYS A 269 17.01 13.43 -6.87
C CYS A 269 18.21 12.57 -6.46
N VAL A 270 17.97 11.66 -5.51
CA VAL A 270 18.99 10.76 -4.96
C VAL A 270 18.53 9.31 -5.01
N PHE A 271 19.49 8.40 -5.13
CA PHE A 271 19.25 7.00 -5.43
C PHE A 271 19.92 6.09 -4.40
N ALA A 272 19.23 5.06 -3.94
CA ALA A 272 19.79 4.02 -3.09
C ALA A 272 19.39 2.62 -3.56
N VAL A 273 20.17 1.63 -3.13
CA VAL A 273 19.86 0.22 -3.36
C VAL A 273 19.08 -0.33 -2.19
N TYR A 274 17.94 -0.96 -2.48
CA TYR A 274 17.01 -1.50 -1.49
C TYR A 274 17.70 -2.40 -0.44
N THR A 275 18.57 -3.32 -0.86
CA THR A 275 19.24 -4.25 0.07
C THR A 275 20.12 -3.52 1.08
N GLU A 276 20.74 -2.39 0.70
CA GLU A 276 21.53 -1.60 1.65
C GLU A 276 20.64 -0.92 2.70
N ILE A 277 19.45 -0.45 2.33
CA ILE A 277 18.49 0.13 3.28
C ILE A 277 18.04 -0.93 4.29
N VAL A 278 17.76 -2.15 3.83
CA VAL A 278 17.35 -3.24 4.73
C VAL A 278 18.47 -3.64 5.69
N GLU A 279 19.71 -3.68 5.22
CA GLU A 279 20.86 -4.13 6.02
C GLU A 279 21.41 -3.04 6.95
N LYS A 280 21.38 -1.78 6.53
CA LYS A 280 22.08 -0.67 7.21
C LYS A 280 21.14 0.44 7.70
N GLY A 281 19.85 0.38 7.38
CA GLY A 281 18.89 1.45 7.63
C GLY A 281 19.00 2.60 6.62
N ILE A 282 18.03 3.53 6.64
CA ILE A 282 17.94 4.63 5.67
C ILE A 282 19.20 5.52 5.68
N TYR A 283 19.68 5.90 6.86
CA TYR A 283 20.83 6.79 7.03
C TYR A 283 22.19 6.06 7.06
N GLY A 284 22.19 4.72 7.02
CA GLY A 284 23.41 3.91 6.88
C GLY A 284 23.64 3.42 5.45
N ALA A 285 22.62 3.46 4.59
CA ALA A 285 22.72 3.13 3.18
C ALA A 285 23.48 4.21 2.39
N GLN A 286 24.12 3.81 1.29
CA GLN A 286 24.72 4.76 0.37
C GLN A 286 23.66 5.39 -0.54
N TRP A 287 23.56 6.73 -0.48
CA TRP A 287 22.74 7.50 -1.39
C TRP A 287 23.61 8.21 -2.42
N GLN A 288 23.32 7.98 -3.69
CA GLN A 288 24.01 8.60 -4.81
C GLN A 288 23.17 9.75 -5.37
N ARG A 289 23.77 10.92 -5.54
CA ARG A 289 23.18 12.07 -6.24
C ARG A 289 23.16 11.85 -7.74
N THR A 290 22.43 12.69 -8.47
CA THR A 290 22.29 12.51 -9.93
C THR A 290 23.63 12.69 -10.67
N ASP A 291 24.51 13.56 -10.19
CA ASP A 291 25.89 13.74 -10.68
C ASP A 291 26.84 12.57 -10.36
N GLY A 292 26.46 11.69 -9.42
CA GLY A 292 27.23 10.51 -9.02
C GLY A 292 28.02 10.65 -7.74
N SER A 293 28.05 11.86 -7.17
CA SER A 293 28.54 12.07 -5.81
C SER A 293 27.65 11.37 -4.79
N PHE A 294 28.17 11.14 -3.59
CA PHE A 294 27.44 10.48 -2.51
C PHE A 294 26.96 11.48 -1.47
N THR A 295 25.88 11.12 -0.77
CA THR A 295 25.32 11.86 0.36
C THR A 295 24.88 10.87 1.43
N ASP A 296 24.91 11.28 2.69
CA ASP A 296 24.37 10.52 3.82
C ASP A 296 22.95 10.98 4.19
N LEU A 297 22.31 11.73 3.28
CA LEU A 297 21.03 12.44 3.43
C LEU A 297 20.98 13.50 4.52
N ARG A 298 22.01 13.59 5.38
CA ARG A 298 22.03 14.55 6.46
C ARG A 298 22.34 15.93 5.89
N PRO A 299 21.77 16.98 6.49
CA PRO A 299 22.10 18.34 6.12
C PRO A 299 23.58 18.55 6.40
N ILE A 300 24.27 19.20 5.46
CA ILE A 300 25.62 19.66 5.69
C ILE A 300 25.52 20.65 6.84
N LYS A 301 26.22 20.39 7.97
CA LYS A 301 26.37 21.41 9.01
C LYS A 301 26.98 22.65 8.34
N LEU A 302 26.17 23.70 8.19
CA LEU A 302 26.65 25.02 7.80
C LEU A 302 27.56 25.57 8.90
#